data_AF-A0A381VXW5-F1
#
_entry.id   AF-A0A381VXW5-F1
#
_cell.length_a   1.000
_cell.length_b   1.000
_cell.length_c   1.000
_cell.angle_alpha   90.00
_cell.angle_beta   90.00
_cell.angle_gamma   90.00
#
_symmetry.space_group_name_H-M   'P 1'
#
loop_
_entity.id
_entity.type
_entity.pdbx_description
1 polymer ?
#
loop_
_entity_poly.entity_id
_entity_poly.type
_entity_poly.pdbx_seq_one_letter_code
_entity_poly.pdbx_strand_id
1 'polypeptide(L)'
;MFQSCSKESSGDYGFEVFSKKMNIFGITILATEETSNDKMIHAATILAEYLDNDENGIPDNAKVVDDLIKHKATLVMFKSYGSMKYKKFFHSSKWPDGQTTDKRAVQDLYDDETHPNGAADGIFDASLEEVLHLITFGGYSNAYPEIFGTKRGTAVSKAVDIARGGYFDTIPDEYPQNGWYSYDDETCEYGCQIHEYLYWAITSILGAQDFPGRLDDIEHEWRLNTHEKVKNTDKAFYDIYTNPEYKLPTVLPDGKYKGKIPNIASYLQK
;
A
#
# COMPACT_ATOMS: atom_id res chain seq x y z
N MET A 1 39.46 -1.23 -41.87
CA MET A 1 40.12 -1.58 -40.59
C MET A 1 40.26 -0.28 -39.81
N PHE A 2 39.62 -0.01 -38.67
CA PHE A 2 38.71 -0.76 -37.82
C PHE A 2 37.66 0.24 -37.31
N GLN A 3 36.39 -0.13 -37.44
CA GLN A 3 35.29 0.46 -36.69
C GLN A 3 35.40 -0.08 -35.27
N SER A 4 35.72 0.78 -34.30
CA SER A 4 35.75 0.39 -32.88
C SER A 4 34.35 0.55 -32.32
N CYS A 5 33.74 -0.60 -32.01
CA CYS A 5 32.41 -0.76 -31.45
C CYS A 5 32.19 0.03 -30.14
N SER A 6 30.97 0.55 -30.05
CA SER A 6 30.24 0.93 -28.86
C SER A 6 30.37 -0.10 -27.72
N LYS A 7 30.71 0.40 -26.53
CA LYS A 7 30.17 -0.12 -25.27
C LYS A 7 29.43 1.04 -24.61
N GLU A 8 28.19 1.25 -25.03
CA GLU A 8 27.23 1.81 -24.08
C GLU A 8 27.12 0.78 -22.96
N SER A 9 27.59 1.14 -21.77
CA SER A 9 27.36 0.34 -20.57
C SER A 9 25.87 0.42 -20.25
N SER A 10 25.11 -0.57 -20.72
CA SER A 10 23.75 -0.84 -20.28
C SER A 10 23.79 -1.32 -18.83
N GLY A 11 24.01 -0.40 -17.91
CA GLY A 11 24.05 -0.64 -16.49
C GLY A 11 22.65 -0.56 -15.90
N ASP A 12 22.21 -1.64 -15.25
CA ASP A 12 20.83 -1.84 -14.83
C ASP A 12 20.47 -1.18 -13.48
N TYR A 13 20.81 0.10 -13.31
CA TYR A 13 21.00 0.68 -11.97
C TYR A 13 19.77 1.35 -11.32
N GLY A 14 18.91 0.54 -10.70
CA GLY A 14 18.06 0.96 -9.58
C GLY A 14 17.93 -0.14 -8.52
N PHE A 15 17.63 -1.37 -8.94
CA PHE A 15 17.35 -2.50 -8.04
C PHE A 15 18.61 -3.08 -7.34
N GLU A 16 19.82 -2.64 -7.68
CA GLU A 16 21.07 -3.10 -7.08
C GLU A 16 21.28 -2.61 -5.64
N VAL A 17 20.42 -1.68 -5.18
CA VAL A 17 20.41 -1.23 -3.79
C VAL A 17 19.86 -2.29 -2.83
N PHE A 18 19.12 -3.27 -3.33
CA PHE A 18 18.53 -4.33 -2.53
C PHE A 18 19.49 -5.52 -2.42
N SER A 19 19.50 -6.15 -1.24
CA SER A 19 20.33 -7.32 -0.94
C SER A 19 19.52 -8.49 -0.34
N LYS A 20 18.26 -8.23 0.03
CA LYS A 20 17.34 -9.20 0.63
C LYS A 20 16.10 -9.34 -0.23
N LYS A 21 15.56 -10.56 -0.31
CA LYS A 21 14.32 -10.86 -1.03
C LYS A 21 13.45 -11.85 -0.26
N MET A 22 12.15 -11.61 -0.27
CA MET A 22 11.11 -12.58 0.09
C MET A 22 10.05 -12.64 -1.02
N ASN A 23 9.21 -13.67 -0.99
CA ASN A 23 8.09 -13.81 -1.91
C ASN A 23 6.88 -14.37 -1.16
N ILE A 24 5.75 -13.69 -1.24
CA ILE A 24 4.49 -14.08 -0.59
C ILE A 24 3.45 -14.21 -1.69
N PHE A 25 2.93 -15.42 -1.91
CA PHE A 25 1.94 -15.71 -2.95
C PHE A 25 2.29 -15.19 -4.35
N GLY A 26 3.57 -15.11 -4.71
CA GLY A 26 4.03 -14.56 -5.98
C GLY A 26 4.40 -13.07 -5.94
N ILE A 27 3.98 -12.32 -4.94
CA ILE A 27 4.33 -10.90 -4.73
C ILE A 27 5.75 -10.81 -4.16
N THR A 28 6.55 -9.89 -4.71
CA THR A 28 7.96 -9.74 -4.32
C THR A 28 8.11 -8.72 -3.20
N ILE A 29 8.96 -9.02 -2.21
CA ILE A 29 9.44 -8.04 -1.24
C ILE A 29 10.95 -7.95 -1.39
N LEU A 30 11.46 -6.74 -1.61
CA LEU A 30 12.90 -6.46 -1.66
C LEU A 30 13.27 -5.53 -0.51
N ALA A 31 14.44 -5.75 0.10
CA ALA A 31 14.92 -4.86 1.14
C ALA A 31 16.42 -4.58 1.01
N THR A 32 16.81 -3.38 1.43
CA THR A 32 18.23 -3.00 1.56
C THR A 32 18.90 -3.78 2.70
N GLU A 33 20.25 -3.80 2.78
CA GLU A 33 20.89 -4.46 3.92
C GLU A 33 20.59 -3.78 5.27
N GLU A 34 20.22 -2.50 5.24
CA GLU A 34 19.96 -1.65 6.41
C GLU A 34 18.56 -1.86 7.00
N THR A 35 17.61 -2.41 6.23
CA THR A 35 16.31 -2.83 6.75
C THR A 35 16.50 -4.07 7.63
N SER A 36 16.02 -4.06 8.86
CA SER A 36 16.11 -5.20 9.77
C SER A 36 15.36 -6.42 9.21
N ASN A 37 15.90 -7.61 9.47
CA ASN A 37 15.24 -8.85 9.06
C ASN A 37 13.87 -9.00 9.72
N ASP A 38 13.72 -8.58 10.98
CA ASP A 38 12.46 -8.70 11.71
C ASP A 38 11.38 -7.79 11.11
N LYS A 39 11.74 -6.58 10.66
CA LYS A 39 10.81 -5.66 9.98
C LYS A 39 10.40 -6.20 8.60
N MET A 40 11.35 -6.77 7.86
CA MET A 40 11.06 -7.41 6.57
C MET A 40 10.14 -8.64 6.73
N ILE A 41 10.39 -9.47 7.74
CA ILE A 41 9.53 -10.61 8.07
C ILE A 41 8.15 -10.11 8.47
N HIS A 42 8.07 -9.08 9.32
CA HIS A 42 6.80 -8.48 9.72
C HIS A 42 5.98 -8.00 8.52
N ALA A 43 6.56 -7.19 7.63
CA ALA A 43 5.89 -6.74 6.41
C ALA A 43 5.43 -7.91 5.52
N ALA A 44 6.23 -8.98 5.43
CA ALA A 44 5.85 -10.20 4.71
C ALA A 44 4.68 -10.94 5.36
N THR A 45 4.62 -10.95 6.69
CA THR A 45 3.51 -11.53 7.46
C THR A 45 2.23 -10.72 7.25
N ILE A 46 2.29 -9.40 7.36
CA ILE A 46 1.14 -8.50 7.10
C ILE A 46 0.61 -8.68 5.68
N LEU A 47 1.49 -8.80 4.68
CA LEU A 47 1.10 -9.10 3.30
C LEU A 47 0.40 -10.46 3.17
N ALA A 48 0.88 -11.48 3.88
CA ALA A 48 0.24 -12.79 3.88
C ALA A 48 -1.16 -12.72 4.51
N GLU A 49 -1.30 -12.10 5.68
CA GLU A 49 -2.57 -11.96 6.42
C GLU A 49 -3.61 -11.10 5.69
N TYR A 50 -3.19 -10.11 4.90
CA TYR A 50 -4.14 -9.35 4.08
C TYR A 50 -4.63 -10.15 2.86
N LEU A 51 -3.76 -10.97 2.25
CA LEU A 51 -4.12 -11.76 1.06
C LEU A 51 -4.83 -13.07 1.41
N ASP A 52 -4.55 -13.64 2.57
CA ASP A 52 -5.10 -14.87 3.13
C ASP A 52 -5.53 -14.60 4.60
N ASN A 53 -6.69 -13.97 4.74
CA ASN A 53 -7.20 -13.39 5.99
C ASN A 53 -7.77 -14.44 6.94
N ASP A 54 -8.14 -15.62 6.44
CA ASP A 54 -8.46 -16.78 7.28
C ASP A 54 -7.23 -17.63 7.65
N GLU A 55 -6.07 -17.28 7.06
CA GLU A 55 -4.75 -17.87 7.27
C GLU A 55 -4.67 -19.37 6.97
N ASN A 56 -5.45 -19.85 6.00
CA ASN A 56 -5.50 -21.27 5.63
C ASN A 56 -4.36 -21.71 4.69
N GLY A 57 -3.52 -20.78 4.26
CA GLY A 57 -2.42 -20.98 3.32
C GLY A 57 -2.77 -20.68 1.85
N ILE A 58 -3.98 -20.22 1.55
CA ILE A 58 -4.49 -19.98 0.20
C ILE A 58 -5.10 -18.57 0.15
N PRO A 59 -4.68 -17.71 -0.78
CA PRO A 59 -5.25 -16.37 -0.86
C PRO A 59 -6.77 -16.37 -1.05
N ASP A 60 -7.46 -15.50 -0.32
CA ASP A 60 -8.92 -15.39 -0.32
C ASP A 60 -9.44 -14.96 -1.69
N ASN A 61 -8.75 -14.01 -2.31
CA ASN A 61 -9.10 -13.46 -3.61
C ASN A 61 -8.01 -13.72 -4.66
N ALA A 62 -8.09 -14.89 -5.31
CA ALA A 62 -7.16 -15.28 -6.36
C ALA A 62 -7.08 -14.27 -7.53
N LYS A 63 -8.20 -13.60 -7.87
CA LYS A 63 -8.22 -12.60 -8.94
C LYS A 63 -7.35 -11.39 -8.61
N VAL A 64 -7.40 -10.92 -7.36
CA VAL A 64 -6.55 -9.82 -6.88
C VAL A 64 -5.07 -10.23 -6.88
N VAL A 65 -4.76 -11.45 -6.44
CA VAL A 65 -3.38 -11.97 -6.45
C VAL A 65 -2.86 -12.12 -7.88
N ASP A 66 -3.66 -12.62 -8.82
CA ASP A 66 -3.28 -12.77 -10.23
C ASP A 66 -2.94 -11.41 -10.85
N ASP A 67 -3.72 -10.36 -10.57
CA ASP A 67 -3.41 -9.01 -11.04
C ASP A 67 -2.17 -8.42 -10.36
N LEU A 68 -1.95 -8.66 -9.06
CA LEU A 68 -0.70 -8.27 -8.39
C LEU A 68 0.53 -8.90 -9.07
N ILE A 69 0.47 -10.20 -9.40
CA ILE A 69 1.54 -10.92 -10.09
C ILE A 69 1.75 -10.35 -11.50
N LYS A 70 0.65 -10.18 -12.27
CA LYS A 70 0.68 -9.65 -13.63
C LYS A 70 1.32 -8.27 -13.70
N HIS A 71 1.05 -7.42 -12.72
CA HIS A 71 1.62 -6.08 -12.58
C HIS A 71 2.90 -6.07 -11.74
N LYS A 72 3.56 -7.22 -11.54
CA LYS A 72 4.87 -7.31 -10.86
C LYS A 72 4.91 -6.55 -9.53
N ALA A 73 3.84 -6.65 -8.75
CA ALA A 73 3.71 -5.98 -7.47
C ALA A 73 4.94 -6.26 -6.60
N THR A 74 5.59 -5.19 -6.14
CA THR A 74 6.81 -5.27 -5.36
C THR A 74 6.76 -4.30 -4.19
N LEU A 75 6.83 -4.82 -2.97
CA LEU A 75 7.10 -4.00 -1.78
C LEU A 75 8.62 -3.79 -1.68
N VAL A 76 9.07 -2.55 -1.55
CA VAL A 76 10.50 -2.22 -1.44
C VAL A 76 10.79 -1.56 -0.10
N MET A 77 11.73 -2.12 0.66
CA MET A 77 12.02 -1.65 2.01
C MET A 77 13.38 -0.98 2.12
N PHE A 78 13.39 0.19 2.75
CA PHE A 78 14.58 0.99 3.04
C PHE A 78 14.72 1.22 4.55
N LYS A 79 15.83 1.84 4.97
CA LYS A 79 16.02 2.21 6.38
C LYS A 79 15.07 3.33 6.83
N SER A 80 14.89 4.33 5.98
CA SER A 80 14.10 5.53 6.23
C SER A 80 13.74 6.22 4.91
N TYR A 81 12.71 7.06 4.93
CA TYR A 81 12.41 8.01 3.86
C TYR A 81 13.65 8.85 3.51
N GLY A 82 13.91 9.06 2.22
CA GLY A 82 15.00 9.94 1.78
C GLY A 82 16.43 9.44 2.05
N SER A 83 16.62 8.19 2.50
CA SER A 83 17.93 7.55 2.63
C SER A 83 18.69 7.52 1.30
N MET A 84 20.02 7.31 1.34
CA MET A 84 20.84 7.30 0.12
C MET A 84 20.37 6.24 -0.89
N LYS A 85 20.00 5.05 -0.42
CA LYS A 85 19.50 3.96 -1.27
C LYS A 85 18.09 4.22 -1.79
N TYR A 86 17.21 4.82 -0.98
CA TYR A 86 15.90 5.29 -1.42
C TYR A 86 16.05 6.25 -2.60
N LYS A 87 16.86 7.30 -2.42
CA LYS A 87 17.11 8.32 -3.46
C LYS A 87 17.74 7.68 -4.69
N LYS A 88 18.68 6.76 -4.51
CA LYS A 88 19.31 6.06 -5.64
C LYS A 88 18.31 5.19 -6.41
N PHE A 89 17.37 4.55 -5.73
CA PHE A 89 16.33 3.75 -6.38
C PHE A 89 15.32 4.63 -7.13
N PHE A 90 14.63 5.52 -6.43
CA PHE A 90 13.51 6.30 -6.99
C PHE A 90 13.93 7.48 -7.86
N HIS A 91 15.07 8.11 -7.59
CA HIS A 91 15.59 9.20 -8.43
C HIS A 91 16.54 8.70 -9.54
N SER A 92 16.68 7.38 -9.71
CA SER A 92 17.34 6.87 -10.92
C SER A 92 16.56 7.30 -12.15
N SER A 93 17.27 7.61 -13.25
CA SER A 93 16.69 8.06 -14.54
C SER A 93 15.77 7.02 -15.22
N LYS A 94 15.38 5.96 -14.50
CA LYS A 94 14.63 4.79 -14.94
C LYS A 94 13.26 4.67 -14.27
N TRP A 95 12.83 5.70 -13.53
CA TRP A 95 11.45 5.88 -13.09
C TRP A 95 10.72 7.00 -13.85
N PRO A 96 10.71 7.00 -15.21
CA PRO A 96 10.08 8.08 -15.97
C PRO A 96 8.55 8.11 -15.81
N ASP A 97 7.94 6.96 -15.48
CA ASP A 97 6.49 6.76 -15.48
C ASP A 97 5.88 6.66 -14.06
N GLY A 98 6.61 7.09 -13.02
CA GLY A 98 6.13 7.02 -11.62
C GLY A 98 6.19 5.62 -10.99
N GLN A 99 5.79 5.53 -9.70
CA GLN A 99 5.86 4.30 -8.89
C GLN A 99 4.98 3.16 -9.45
N THR A 100 3.97 3.55 -10.20
CA THR A 100 2.81 2.73 -10.54
C THR A 100 2.43 2.91 -12.00
N THR A 101 2.30 1.80 -12.74
CA THR A 101 1.91 1.78 -14.16
C THR A 101 1.13 0.50 -14.48
N ASP A 102 0.53 0.41 -15.67
CA ASP A 102 -0.05 -0.83 -16.22
C ASP A 102 0.92 -2.02 -16.28
N LYS A 103 2.22 -1.83 -16.01
CA LYS A 103 3.26 -2.88 -16.06
C LYS A 103 3.93 -3.16 -14.72
N ARG A 104 3.78 -2.28 -13.73
CA ARG A 104 4.44 -2.38 -12.42
C ARG A 104 3.61 -1.69 -11.34
N ALA A 105 3.50 -2.31 -10.17
CA ALA A 105 3.10 -1.65 -8.94
C ALA A 105 4.25 -1.77 -7.93
N VAL A 106 4.77 -0.65 -7.48
CA VAL A 106 5.81 -0.62 -6.44
C VAL A 106 5.34 0.31 -5.33
N GLN A 107 5.47 -0.19 -4.10
CA GLN A 107 5.18 0.55 -2.88
C GLN A 107 6.38 0.43 -1.97
N ASP A 108 6.79 1.52 -1.35
CA ASP A 108 7.85 1.53 -0.36
C ASP A 108 7.33 1.44 1.07
N LEU A 109 8.22 0.98 1.96
CA LEU A 109 7.98 0.92 3.39
C LEU A 109 9.33 1.08 4.11
N TYR A 110 9.36 1.80 5.22
CA TYR A 110 10.59 2.06 5.94
C TYR A 110 10.73 1.27 7.25
N ASP A 111 11.96 0.89 7.56
CA ASP A 111 12.30 0.16 8.78
C ASP A 111 11.96 0.93 10.06
N ASP A 112 12.09 2.27 10.03
CA ASP A 112 11.88 3.16 11.17
C ASP A 112 10.41 3.50 11.46
N GLU A 113 9.50 3.28 10.52
CA GLU A 113 8.04 3.43 10.67
C GLU A 113 7.29 2.09 10.76
N THR A 114 7.98 0.97 10.49
CA THR A 114 7.41 -0.36 10.70
C THR A 114 7.43 -0.66 12.19
N HIS A 115 6.28 -0.72 12.85
CA HIS A 115 6.18 -0.86 14.31
C HIS A 115 5.32 -2.08 14.69
N PRO A 116 5.86 -3.30 14.66
CA PRO A 116 5.12 -4.49 15.09
C PRO A 116 4.55 -4.29 16.49
N ASN A 117 3.23 -4.44 16.63
CA ASN A 117 2.49 -4.18 17.88
C ASN A 117 2.60 -2.72 18.40
N GLY A 118 2.86 -1.75 17.53
CA GLY A 118 3.06 -0.34 17.88
C GLY A 118 1.86 0.31 18.57
N ALA A 119 0.62 -0.14 18.27
CA ALA A 119 -0.59 0.42 18.87
C ALA A 119 -0.61 0.28 20.41
N ALA A 120 0.06 -0.75 20.96
CA ALA A 120 0.22 -0.91 22.40
C ALA A 120 1.05 0.22 23.05
N ASP A 121 1.92 0.85 22.26
CA ASP A 121 2.77 1.98 22.63
C ASP A 121 2.25 3.32 22.08
N GLY A 122 1.04 3.33 21.50
CA GLY A 122 0.46 4.53 20.89
C GLY A 122 1.11 4.95 19.57
N ILE A 123 1.76 4.02 18.87
CA ILE A 123 2.46 4.28 17.60
C ILE A 123 1.79 3.48 16.48
N PHE A 124 1.44 4.14 15.37
CA PHE A 124 0.87 3.45 14.22
C PHE A 124 1.95 2.61 13.51
N ASP A 125 1.59 1.40 13.07
CA ASP A 125 2.47 0.54 12.28
C ASP A 125 2.23 0.78 10.79
N ALA A 126 3.13 1.52 10.14
CA ALA A 126 2.98 1.88 8.72
C ALA A 126 2.92 0.66 7.79
N SER A 127 3.38 -0.53 8.23
CA SER A 127 3.23 -1.74 7.42
C SER A 127 1.76 -2.14 7.18
N LEU A 128 0.83 -1.74 8.05
CA LEU A 128 -0.61 -1.95 7.84
C LEU A 128 -1.16 -1.10 6.70
N GLU A 129 -0.54 0.06 6.44
CA GLU A 129 -0.91 1.01 5.40
C GLU A 129 -0.20 0.67 4.08
N GLU A 130 1.13 0.63 4.08
CA GLU A 130 1.90 0.50 2.85
C GLU A 130 1.68 -0.85 2.15
N VAL A 131 1.55 -1.92 2.93
CA VAL A 131 1.20 -3.23 2.35
C VAL A 131 -0.20 -3.18 1.75
N LEU A 132 -1.15 -2.48 2.39
CA LEU A 132 -2.51 -2.35 1.91
C LEU A 132 -2.57 -1.49 0.64
N HIS A 133 -1.82 -0.39 0.56
CA HIS A 133 -1.66 0.44 -0.63
C HIS A 133 -1.21 -0.40 -1.84
N LEU A 134 -0.20 -1.26 -1.65
CA LEU A 134 0.26 -2.17 -2.71
C LEU A 134 -0.87 -3.10 -3.18
N ILE A 135 -1.66 -3.66 -2.26
CA ILE A 135 -2.74 -4.60 -2.57
C ILE A 135 -3.92 -3.90 -3.25
N THR A 136 -4.33 -2.74 -2.75
CA THR A 136 -5.49 -1.99 -3.27
C THR A 136 -5.18 -1.45 -4.65
N PHE A 137 -4.05 -0.78 -4.82
CA PHE A 137 -3.67 -0.20 -6.09
C PHE A 137 -3.16 -1.25 -7.09
N GLY A 138 -2.22 -2.12 -6.70
CA GLY A 138 -1.67 -3.12 -7.60
C GLY A 138 -2.62 -4.26 -7.94
N GLY A 139 -3.54 -4.58 -7.03
CA GLY A 139 -4.46 -5.72 -7.13
C GLY A 139 -5.90 -5.30 -7.40
N TYR A 140 -6.58 -4.72 -6.40
CA TYR A 140 -8.02 -4.44 -6.48
C TYR A 140 -8.40 -3.49 -7.62
N SER A 141 -7.62 -2.43 -7.83
CA SER A 141 -7.88 -1.45 -8.89
C SER A 141 -7.84 -2.09 -10.30
N ASN A 142 -7.04 -3.14 -10.48
CA ASN A 142 -6.90 -3.87 -11.73
C ASN A 142 -7.90 -5.02 -11.86
N ALA A 143 -8.17 -5.73 -10.76
CA ALA A 143 -9.12 -6.84 -10.73
C ALA A 143 -10.57 -6.36 -10.89
N TYR A 144 -10.92 -5.20 -10.32
CA TYR A 144 -12.27 -4.66 -10.35
C TYR A 144 -12.24 -3.15 -10.66
N PRO A 145 -11.89 -2.77 -11.90
CA PRO A 145 -11.61 -1.38 -12.27
C PRO A 145 -12.81 -0.46 -12.14
N GLU A 146 -14.04 -0.95 -12.33
CA GLU A 146 -15.26 -0.15 -12.15
C GLU A 146 -15.59 0.11 -10.68
N ILE A 147 -14.98 -0.63 -9.76
CA ILE A 147 -15.24 -0.55 -8.32
C ILE A 147 -14.10 0.20 -7.63
N PHE A 148 -12.88 -0.33 -7.69
CA PHE A 148 -11.69 0.19 -7.00
C PHE A 148 -10.74 0.96 -7.90
N GLY A 149 -11.10 1.20 -9.17
CA GLY A 149 -10.26 1.96 -10.09
C GLY A 149 -10.11 3.42 -9.66
N THR A 150 -9.00 4.01 -10.08
CA THR A 150 -8.49 5.34 -9.65
C THR A 150 -9.05 6.52 -10.45
N LYS A 151 -9.99 6.24 -11.36
CA LYS A 151 -10.58 7.24 -12.23
C LYS A 151 -11.94 7.65 -11.68
N ARG A 152 -12.31 8.90 -11.96
CA ARG A 152 -13.66 9.38 -11.64
C ARG A 152 -14.72 8.52 -12.33
N GLY A 153 -15.75 8.15 -11.58
CA GLY A 153 -16.91 7.38 -12.06
C GLY A 153 -16.97 5.97 -11.50
N THR A 154 -15.88 5.46 -10.92
CA THR A 154 -15.86 4.17 -10.21
C THR A 154 -16.68 4.26 -8.92
N ALA A 155 -17.03 3.10 -8.35
CA ALA A 155 -17.79 3.06 -7.11
C ALA A 155 -17.04 3.74 -5.95
N VAL A 156 -15.73 3.46 -5.81
CA VAL A 156 -14.89 4.08 -4.77
C VAL A 156 -14.70 5.57 -5.03
N SER A 157 -14.51 6.02 -6.26
CA SER A 157 -14.35 7.46 -6.52
C SER A 157 -15.59 8.26 -6.08
N LYS A 158 -16.79 7.68 -6.23
CA LYS A 158 -18.03 8.31 -5.74
C LYS A 158 -18.06 8.38 -4.22
N ALA A 159 -17.56 7.36 -3.53
CA ALA A 159 -17.44 7.38 -2.07
C ALA A 159 -16.44 8.45 -1.61
N VAL A 160 -15.30 8.59 -2.29
CA VAL A 160 -14.32 9.66 -2.08
C VAL A 160 -14.94 11.04 -2.26
N ASP A 161 -15.65 11.27 -3.36
CA ASP A 161 -16.32 12.56 -3.61
C ASP A 161 -17.32 12.89 -2.50
N ILE A 162 -18.07 11.91 -2.00
CA ILE A 162 -18.98 12.10 -0.87
C ILE A 162 -18.19 12.43 0.42
N ALA A 163 -17.13 11.68 0.70
CA ALA A 163 -16.31 11.82 1.90
C ALA A 163 -15.60 13.17 2.00
N ARG A 164 -15.21 13.75 0.86
CA ARG A 164 -14.60 15.08 0.76
C ARG A 164 -15.64 16.20 0.70
N GLY A 165 -16.93 15.89 0.68
CA GLY A 165 -18.03 16.86 0.54
C GLY A 165 -18.21 17.41 -0.89
N GLY A 166 -17.58 16.79 -1.88
CA GLY A 166 -17.66 17.15 -3.30
C GLY A 166 -16.51 16.52 -4.10
N TYR A 167 -16.60 16.66 -5.43
CA TYR A 167 -15.47 16.34 -6.31
C TYR A 167 -14.50 17.51 -6.38
N PHE A 168 -13.22 17.22 -6.21
CA PHE A 168 -12.12 18.16 -6.38
C PHE A 168 -11.01 17.49 -7.17
N ASP A 169 -10.69 18.09 -8.32
CA ASP A 169 -9.64 17.60 -9.23
C ASP A 169 -8.23 17.88 -8.68
N THR A 170 -8.07 19.02 -8.00
CA THR A 170 -6.88 19.42 -7.25
C THR A 170 -7.23 19.59 -5.77
N ILE A 171 -6.23 19.64 -4.90
CA ILE A 171 -6.43 19.93 -3.48
C ILE A 171 -6.98 21.37 -3.34
N PRO A 172 -8.14 21.57 -2.68
CA PRO A 172 -8.68 22.90 -2.40
C PRO A 172 -7.98 23.52 -1.17
N ASP A 173 -8.04 24.85 -1.05
CA ASP A 173 -7.56 25.56 0.14
C ASP A 173 -8.27 25.09 1.42
N GLU A 174 -9.58 24.80 1.32
CA GLU A 174 -10.38 24.24 2.40
C GLU A 174 -11.39 23.23 1.87
N TYR A 175 -11.49 22.08 2.54
CA TYR A 175 -12.56 21.11 2.30
C TYR A 175 -13.86 21.54 3.01
N PRO A 176 -15.04 21.19 2.45
CA PRO A 176 -16.33 21.35 3.10
C PRO A 176 -16.35 20.78 4.52
N GLN A 177 -16.91 21.53 5.48
CA GLN A 177 -16.92 21.15 6.91
C GLN A 177 -17.59 19.80 7.20
N ASN A 178 -18.57 19.41 6.37
CA ASN A 178 -19.27 18.14 6.48
C ASN A 178 -18.50 16.95 5.89
N GLY A 179 -17.34 17.18 5.27
CA GLY A 179 -16.41 16.14 4.87
C GLY A 179 -15.75 15.48 6.08
N TRP A 180 -15.36 14.23 5.90
CA TRP A 180 -14.60 13.43 6.86
C TRP A 180 -13.27 12.92 6.33
N TYR A 181 -12.99 13.21 5.04
CA TYR A 181 -11.73 12.96 4.39
C TYR A 181 -11.21 14.25 3.76
N SER A 182 -9.97 14.61 4.09
CA SER A 182 -9.16 15.68 3.54
C SER A 182 -7.76 15.17 3.27
N TYR A 183 -7.04 15.87 2.41
CA TYR A 183 -5.66 15.53 2.04
C TYR A 183 -4.95 16.81 1.60
N ASP A 184 -3.68 16.97 1.99
CA ASP A 184 -2.92 18.22 1.83
C ASP A 184 -1.63 18.10 1.00
N ASP A 185 -1.20 16.90 0.61
CA ASP A 185 -0.04 16.72 -0.29
C ASP A 185 -0.39 17.13 -1.73
N GLU A 186 -0.01 18.35 -2.10
CA GLU A 186 -0.19 18.94 -3.43
C GLU A 186 0.38 18.11 -4.59
N THR A 187 1.26 17.14 -4.33
CA THR A 187 1.81 16.24 -5.35
C THR A 187 0.89 15.04 -5.65
N CYS A 188 -0.13 14.81 -4.82
CA CYS A 188 -1.08 13.70 -4.94
C CYS A 188 -2.31 14.09 -5.77
N GLU A 189 -2.36 13.57 -7.01
CA GLU A 189 -3.53 13.71 -7.89
C GLU A 189 -4.73 12.88 -7.39
N TYR A 190 -5.91 13.10 -7.97
CA TYR A 190 -7.18 12.45 -7.56
C TYR A 190 -7.09 10.91 -7.42
N GLY A 191 -6.33 10.24 -8.29
CA GLY A 191 -6.15 8.80 -8.23
C GLY A 191 -5.35 8.34 -7.00
N CYS A 192 -4.38 9.14 -6.55
CA CYS A 192 -3.61 8.88 -5.34
C CYS A 192 -4.51 9.04 -4.09
N GLN A 193 -5.35 10.07 -4.05
CA GLN A 193 -6.31 10.30 -2.95
C GLN A 193 -7.36 9.19 -2.81
N ILE A 194 -7.68 8.47 -3.90
CA ILE A 194 -8.52 7.28 -3.84
C ILE A 194 -7.84 6.16 -3.03
N HIS A 195 -6.52 5.98 -3.15
CA HIS A 195 -5.81 4.94 -2.40
C HIS A 195 -5.72 5.29 -0.92
N GLU A 196 -5.37 6.54 -0.62
CA GLU A 196 -5.35 7.05 0.76
C GLU A 196 -6.70 6.86 1.43
N TYR A 197 -7.78 7.22 0.74
CA TYR A 197 -9.13 6.96 1.22
C TYR A 197 -9.40 5.46 1.49
N LEU A 198 -9.01 4.56 0.59
CA LEU A 198 -9.18 3.12 0.79
C LEU A 198 -8.39 2.63 1.99
N TYR A 199 -7.15 3.07 2.16
CA TYR A 199 -6.34 2.81 3.34
C TYR A 199 -7.10 3.26 4.60
N TRP A 200 -7.47 4.53 4.68
CA TRP A 200 -8.14 5.10 5.84
C TRP A 200 -9.40 4.35 6.21
N ALA A 201 -10.25 4.07 5.21
CA ALA A 201 -11.54 3.45 5.43
C ALA A 201 -11.41 1.97 5.82
N ILE A 202 -10.58 1.18 5.13
CA ILE A 202 -10.37 -0.25 5.44
C ILE A 202 -9.72 -0.40 6.81
N THR A 203 -8.63 0.31 7.09
CA THR A 203 -7.91 0.19 8.37
C THR A 203 -8.73 0.66 9.56
N SER A 204 -9.62 1.65 9.37
CA SER A 204 -10.59 2.04 10.40
C SER A 204 -11.65 0.97 10.67
N ILE A 205 -12.14 0.28 9.64
CA ILE A 205 -13.08 -0.84 9.82
C ILE A 205 -12.39 -2.02 10.52
N LEU A 206 -11.14 -2.31 10.17
CA LEU A 206 -10.36 -3.39 10.80
C LEU A 206 -9.92 -3.06 12.23
N GLY A 207 -9.98 -1.79 12.64
CA GLY A 207 -9.63 -1.34 13.99
C GLY A 207 -8.16 -0.92 14.15
N ALA A 208 -7.38 -0.81 13.08
CA ALA A 208 -5.99 -0.34 13.15
C ALA A 208 -5.89 1.11 13.64
N GLN A 209 -6.92 1.91 13.39
CA GLN A 209 -6.98 3.34 13.73
C GLN A 209 -7.65 3.60 15.10
N ASP A 210 -8.02 2.54 15.84
CA ASP A 210 -8.78 2.61 17.09
C ASP A 210 -7.90 2.32 18.31
N PHE A 211 -6.95 3.21 18.60
CA PHE A 211 -6.16 3.19 19.84
C PHE A 211 -6.00 4.60 20.43
N PRO A 212 -5.70 4.73 21.73
CA PRO A 212 -5.61 6.03 22.40
C PRO A 212 -4.63 7.00 21.71
N GLY A 213 -5.07 8.24 21.49
CA GLY A 213 -4.29 9.28 20.81
C GLY A 213 -4.41 9.28 19.29
N ARG A 214 -4.76 8.14 18.67
CA ARG A 214 -4.73 8.03 17.20
C ARG A 214 -5.65 9.01 16.49
N LEU A 215 -6.86 9.25 17.02
CA LEU A 215 -7.78 10.19 16.39
C LEU A 215 -7.21 11.61 16.36
N ASP A 216 -6.59 12.06 17.45
CA ASP A 216 -5.99 13.39 17.54
C ASP A 216 -4.86 13.56 16.50
N ASP A 217 -4.13 12.47 16.21
CA ASP A 217 -3.07 12.47 15.22
C ASP A 217 -3.59 12.56 13.77
N ILE A 218 -4.78 12.03 13.47
CA ILE A 218 -5.25 11.87 12.09
C ILE A 218 -6.49 12.70 11.73
N GLU A 219 -7.21 13.28 12.69
CA GLU A 219 -8.54 13.88 12.43
C GLU A 219 -8.52 15.10 11.49
N HIS A 220 -7.34 15.67 11.26
CA HIS A 220 -7.12 16.72 10.27
C HIS A 220 -7.23 16.20 8.81
N GLU A 221 -7.02 14.90 8.59
CA GLU A 221 -7.21 14.21 7.31
C GLU A 221 -8.40 13.24 7.34
N TRP A 222 -8.55 12.44 8.39
CA TRP A 222 -9.55 11.37 8.49
C TRP A 222 -10.26 11.33 9.84
N ARG A 223 -11.58 11.57 9.84
CA ARG A 223 -12.37 11.67 11.10
C ARG A 223 -13.01 10.37 11.56
N LEU A 224 -13.01 9.33 10.72
CA LEU A 224 -13.75 8.08 10.94
C LEU A 224 -12.86 6.92 11.43
N ASN A 225 -12.03 7.15 12.44
CA ASN A 225 -11.00 6.20 12.93
C ASN A 225 -11.50 4.85 13.50
N THR A 226 -12.80 4.55 13.47
CA THR A 226 -13.35 3.29 14.01
C THR A 226 -14.37 2.67 13.07
N HIS A 227 -14.57 1.36 13.19
CA HIS A 227 -15.58 0.62 12.40
C HIS A 227 -16.95 1.26 12.50
N GLU A 228 -17.43 1.56 13.70
CA GLU A 228 -18.75 2.16 13.88
C GLU A 228 -18.85 3.57 13.28
N LYS A 229 -17.77 4.37 13.27
CA LYS A 229 -17.78 5.67 12.58
C LYS A 229 -17.90 5.49 11.06
N VAL A 230 -17.12 4.60 10.45
CA VAL A 230 -17.20 4.33 9.00
C VAL A 230 -18.57 3.77 8.64
N LYS A 231 -19.02 2.72 9.34
CA LYS A 231 -20.31 2.08 9.12
C LYS A 231 -21.48 3.05 9.24
N ASN A 232 -21.44 4.02 10.16
CA ASN A 232 -22.57 4.92 10.39
C ASN A 232 -22.54 6.18 9.52
N THR A 233 -21.38 6.62 9.05
CA THR A 233 -21.23 7.83 8.24
C THR A 233 -21.02 7.51 6.75
N ASP A 234 -20.01 6.70 6.43
CA ASP A 234 -19.58 6.42 5.06
C ASP A 234 -20.32 5.22 4.46
N LYS A 235 -21.63 5.38 4.27
CA LYS A 235 -22.50 4.31 3.75
C LYS A 235 -22.08 3.84 2.36
N ALA A 236 -21.62 4.75 1.51
CA ALA A 236 -21.21 4.45 0.14
C ALA A 236 -20.04 3.47 0.12
N PHE A 237 -19.01 3.70 0.94
CA PHE A 237 -17.91 2.75 1.05
C PHE A 237 -18.27 1.51 1.84
N TYR A 238 -19.07 1.63 2.91
CA TYR A 238 -19.47 0.46 3.70
C TYR A 238 -20.25 -0.58 2.87
N ASP A 239 -21.07 -0.13 1.91
CA ASP A 239 -21.75 -1.02 0.96
C ASP A 239 -20.77 -1.73 0.00
N ILE A 240 -19.69 -1.06 -0.41
CA ILE A 240 -18.60 -1.68 -1.19
C ILE A 240 -17.85 -2.69 -0.33
N TYR A 241 -17.45 -2.29 0.88
CA TYR A 241 -16.67 -3.10 1.81
C TYR A 241 -17.38 -4.40 2.20
N THR A 242 -18.68 -4.33 2.48
CA THR A 242 -19.46 -5.49 2.92
C THR A 242 -19.92 -6.39 1.78
N ASN A 243 -19.64 -6.05 0.52
CA ASN A 243 -19.95 -6.92 -0.60
C ASN A 243 -19.03 -8.15 -0.59
N PRO A 244 -19.58 -9.38 -0.39
CA PRO A 244 -18.77 -10.59 -0.27
C PRO A 244 -18.05 -10.99 -1.57
N GLU A 245 -18.43 -10.41 -2.72
CA GLU A 245 -17.77 -10.66 -4.00
C GLU A 245 -16.29 -10.23 -3.98
N TYR A 246 -15.97 -9.15 -3.28
CA TYR A 246 -14.63 -8.57 -3.30
C TYR A 246 -13.70 -9.21 -2.27
N LYS A 247 -14.24 -9.90 -1.27
CA LYS A 247 -13.46 -10.57 -0.21
C LYS A 247 -12.38 -9.66 0.40
N LEU A 248 -12.77 -8.42 0.71
CA LEU A 248 -11.90 -7.52 1.46
C LEU A 248 -11.60 -8.13 2.84
N PRO A 249 -10.41 -7.85 3.41
CA PRO A 249 -10.03 -8.36 4.72
C PRO A 249 -11.08 -7.95 5.75
N THR A 250 -11.36 -8.85 6.69
CA THR A 250 -12.31 -8.62 7.81
C THR A 250 -11.67 -8.76 9.18
N VAL A 251 -10.43 -9.28 9.22
CA VAL A 251 -9.58 -9.38 10.40
C VAL A 251 -8.35 -8.52 10.17
N LEU A 252 -7.99 -7.70 11.15
CA LEU A 252 -6.75 -6.93 11.11
C LEU A 252 -5.55 -7.89 11.20
N PRO A 253 -4.54 -7.77 10.32
CA PRO A 253 -3.28 -8.48 10.49
C PRO A 253 -2.65 -8.23 11.87
N ASP A 254 -2.27 -9.30 12.56
CA ASP A 254 -1.69 -9.23 13.92
C ASP A 254 -0.19 -9.55 13.96
N GLY A 255 0.40 -9.84 12.79
CA GLY A 255 1.80 -10.22 12.64
C GLY A 255 2.07 -11.68 13.00
N LYS A 256 1.05 -12.54 13.09
CA LYS A 256 1.17 -13.97 13.45
C LYS A 256 0.43 -14.89 12.50
N TYR A 257 0.82 -14.85 11.24
CA TYR A 257 0.30 -15.75 10.21
C TYR A 257 0.52 -17.25 10.54
N LYS A 258 -0.55 -18.04 10.52
CA LYS A 258 -0.57 -19.50 10.76
C LYS A 258 0.04 -20.31 9.62
N GLY A 259 0.00 -19.76 8.40
CA GLY A 259 0.66 -20.36 7.26
C GLY A 259 2.18 -20.20 7.31
N LYS A 260 2.86 -20.63 6.25
CA LYS A 260 4.32 -20.60 6.20
C LYS A 260 4.84 -19.29 5.61
N ILE A 261 5.55 -18.50 6.43
CA ILE A 261 6.39 -17.41 5.94
C ILE A 261 7.73 -18.00 5.45
N PRO A 262 8.15 -17.73 4.19
CA PRO A 262 9.43 -18.20 3.68
C PRO A 262 10.60 -17.45 4.31
N ASN A 263 11.79 -18.06 4.27
CA ASN A 263 13.01 -17.40 4.76
C ASN A 263 13.42 -16.26 3.83
N ILE A 264 14.10 -15.25 4.40
CA ILE A 264 14.80 -14.22 3.63
C ILE A 264 15.89 -14.88 2.78
N ALA A 265 15.84 -14.62 1.47
CA ALA A 265 16.88 -15.02 0.53
C ALA A 265 17.81 -13.84 0.20
N SER A 266 19.05 -14.13 -0.18
CA SER A 266 19.93 -13.13 -0.77
C SER A 266 19.40 -12.72 -2.14
N TYR A 267 19.33 -11.41 -2.38
CA TYR A 267 19.01 -10.86 -3.69
C TYR A 267 20.31 -10.60 -4.45
N LEU A 268 20.69 -11.56 -5.30
CA LEU A 268 21.80 -11.41 -6.23
C LEU A 268 21.22 -11.18 -7.62
N GLN A 269 21.42 -9.99 -8.18
CA GLN A 269 21.08 -9.73 -9.57
C GLN A 269 22.01 -10.55 -10.48
N LYS A 270 21.43 -11.22 -11.48
CA LYS A 270 22.17 -11.89 -12.54
C LYS A 270 22.39 -10.94 -13.70
#